data_AF-A0A2E0UW26-F1
#
_entry.id   AF-A0A2E0UW26-F1
#
_cell.length_a   1.000
_cell.length_b   1.000
_cell.length_c   1.000
_cell.angle_alpha   90.00
_cell.angle_beta   90.00
_cell.angle_gamma   90.00
#
_symmetry.space_group_name_H-M   'P 1'
#
loop_
_entity.id
_entity.type
_entity.pdbx_description
1 polymer ?
#
loop_
_entity_poly.entity_id
_entity_poly.type
_entity_poly.pdbx_seq_one_letter_code
_entity_poly.pdbx_strand_id
1 'polypeptide(L)'
;MKNEPNIRDERFYAVENASYRLGFLILAFGTMILVVIRSILFHQTNWDFFILVVLSSGAATIYQIRNKIQPYSIKSLLIVMLSVLVASVLIGLLIVLIKTWLIG
;
A
#
# COMPACT_ATOMS: atom_id res chain seq x y z
N MET A 1 17.22 -40.64 -18.66
CA MET A 1 16.22 -39.78 -17.99
C MET A 1 15.66 -38.84 -19.04
N LYS A 2 14.34 -38.79 -19.19
CA LYS A 2 13.66 -37.96 -20.20
C LYS A 2 13.63 -36.53 -19.67
N ASN A 3 14.26 -35.58 -20.37
CA ASN A 3 14.23 -34.17 -20.01
C ASN A 3 12.86 -33.60 -20.41
N GLU A 4 11.85 -33.84 -19.59
CA GLU A 4 10.57 -33.17 -19.77
C GLU A 4 10.74 -31.69 -19.40
N PRO A 5 10.28 -30.75 -20.25
CA PRO A 5 10.44 -29.34 -19.97
C PRO A 5 9.72 -29.01 -18.67
N ASN A 6 10.47 -28.51 -17.68
CA ASN A 6 9.88 -28.07 -16.43
C ASN A 6 9.07 -26.79 -16.70
N ILE A 7 7.75 -26.95 -16.79
CA ILE A 7 6.80 -25.87 -17.11
C ILE A 7 6.82 -24.76 -16.04
N ARG A 8 7.19 -25.08 -14.80
CA ARG A 8 7.30 -24.13 -13.69
C ARG A 8 8.76 -23.95 -13.30
N ASP A 9 9.48 -23.27 -14.18
CA ASP A 9 10.84 -22.82 -13.95
C ASP A 9 10.88 -21.49 -13.18
N GLU A 10 12.08 -21.03 -12.83
CA GLU A 10 12.29 -19.74 -12.17
C GLU A 10 11.73 -18.55 -12.95
N ARG A 11 11.72 -18.63 -14.29
CA ARG A 11 11.21 -17.58 -15.18
C ARG A 11 9.70 -17.49 -15.10
N PHE A 12 9.01 -18.64 -15.06
CA PHE A 12 7.57 -18.71 -14.85
C PHE A 12 7.17 -17.96 -13.57
N TYR A 13 7.81 -18.28 -12.44
CA TYR A 13 7.51 -17.62 -11.16
C TYR A 13 7.85 -16.13 -11.14
N ALA A 14 8.93 -15.71 -11.82
CA ALA A 14 9.28 -14.30 -11.93
C ALA A 14 8.21 -13.50 -12.69
N VAL A 15 7.71 -14.02 -13.81
CA VAL A 15 6.64 -13.40 -14.60
C VAL A 15 5.31 -13.43 -13.86
N GLU A 16 4.98 -14.55 -13.21
CA GLU A 16 3.77 -14.70 -12.40
C GLU A 16 3.75 -13.65 -11.27
N ASN A 17 4.83 -13.50 -10.52
CA ASN A 17 4.92 -12.50 -9.45
C ASN A 17 4.90 -11.05 -9.98
N ALA A 18 5.51 -10.78 -11.14
CA ALA A 18 5.43 -9.47 -11.79
C ALA A 18 3.99 -9.13 -12.19
N SER A 19 3.23 -10.13 -12.66
CA SER A 19 1.81 -9.96 -13.02
C SER A 19 0.96 -9.61 -11.80
N TYR A 20 1.18 -10.25 -10.66
CA TYR A 20 0.49 -9.93 -9.40
C TYR A 20 0.85 -8.54 -8.89
N ARG A 21 2.12 -8.15 -8.99
CA ARG A 21 2.55 -6.79 -8.64
C ARG A 21 1.85 -5.75 -9.50
N LEU A 22 1.76 -5.97 -10.81
CA LEU A 22 1.10 -5.06 -11.73
C LEU A 22 -0.40 -4.96 -11.42
N GLY A 23 -1.08 -6.09 -11.19
CA GLY A 23 -2.47 -6.12 -10.77
C GLY A 23 -2.71 -5.36 -9.45
N PHE A 24 -1.83 -5.55 -8.46
CA PHE A 24 -1.88 -4.81 -7.21
C PHE A 24 -1.71 -3.29 -7.41
N LEU A 25 -0.77 -2.86 -8.26
CA LEU A 25 -0.57 -1.44 -8.56
C LEU A 25 -1.81 -0.83 -9.22
N ILE A 26 -2.43 -1.52 -10.18
CA ILE A 26 -3.67 -1.05 -10.82
C ILE A 26 -4.78 -0.89 -9.76
N LEU A 27 -4.96 -1.87 -8.88
CA LEU A 27 -5.96 -1.79 -7.81
C LEU A 27 -5.67 -0.67 -6.81
N ALA A 28 -4.41 -0.49 -6.41
CA ALA A 28 -4.00 0.54 -5.46
C ALA A 28 -4.19 1.96 -6.04
N PHE A 29 -3.74 2.20 -7.27
CA PHE A 29 -3.93 3.51 -7.91
C PHE A 29 -5.39 3.74 -8.33
N GLY A 30 -6.08 2.69 -8.79
CA GLY A 30 -7.51 2.77 -9.10
C GLY A 30 -8.36 3.14 -7.88
N THR A 31 -8.10 2.50 -6.73
CA THR A 31 -8.77 2.86 -5.46
C THR A 31 -8.41 4.28 -5.02
N MET A 32 -7.16 4.72 -5.19
CA MET A 32 -6.78 6.10 -4.90
C MET A 32 -7.54 7.12 -5.78
N ILE A 33 -7.74 6.83 -7.07
CA ILE A 33 -8.55 7.68 -7.96
C ILE A 33 -9.99 7.73 -7.46
N LEU A 34 -10.58 6.60 -7.06
CA LEU A 34 -11.94 6.57 -6.49
C LEU A 34 -12.06 7.42 -5.22
N VAL A 35 -11.04 7.39 -4.35
CA VAL A 35 -10.97 8.26 -3.16
C VAL A 35 -10.99 9.73 -3.56
N VAL A 36 -10.19 10.14 -4.54
CA VAL A 36 -10.13 11.54 -5.01
C VAL A 36 -11.47 11.97 -5.59
N ILE A 37 -12.04 11.17 -6.50
CA ILE A 37 -13.35 11.45 -7.13
C ILE A 37 -14.44 11.57 -6.06
N ARG A 38 -14.48 10.61 -5.13
CA ARG A 38 -15.47 10.58 -4.05
C ARG A 38 -15.31 11.73 -3.06
N SER A 39 -14.08 12.14 -2.78
CA SER A 39 -13.80 13.29 -1.92
C SER A 39 -14.21 14.61 -2.56
N ILE A 40 -13.90 14.79 -3.85
CA ILE A 40 -14.06 16.08 -4.54
C ILE A 40 -15.49 16.26 -5.04
N LEU A 41 -16.05 15.26 -5.73
CA LEU A 41 -17.36 15.39 -6.36
C LEU A 41 -18.52 15.13 -5.40
N PHE A 42 -18.32 14.22 -4.43
CA PHE A 42 -19.41 13.76 -3.56
C PHE A 42 -19.24 14.20 -2.10
N HIS A 43 -18.11 14.79 -1.73
CA HIS A 43 -17.78 15.20 -0.35
C HIS A 43 -17.98 14.09 0.69
N GLN A 44 -17.80 12.84 0.28
CA GLN A 44 -18.02 11.68 1.13
C GLN A 44 -16.75 11.24 1.84
N THR A 45 -16.96 10.63 3.00
CA THR A 45 -15.94 9.92 3.78
C THR A 45 -15.35 8.75 2.98
N ASN A 46 -14.03 8.69 2.89
CA ASN A 46 -13.28 7.68 2.10
C ASN A 46 -12.56 6.63 2.95
N TRP A 47 -13.00 6.49 4.20
CA TRP A 47 -12.37 5.59 5.17
C TRP A 47 -12.51 4.12 4.80
N ASP A 48 -13.57 3.76 4.09
CA ASP A 48 -13.78 2.43 3.51
C ASP A 48 -12.63 2.03 2.57
N PHE A 49 -12.25 2.91 1.63
CA PHE A 49 -11.11 2.66 0.75
C PHE A 49 -9.78 2.64 1.51
N PHE A 50 -9.59 3.55 2.46
CA PHE A 50 -8.38 3.59 3.28
C PHE A 50 -8.18 2.29 4.07
N ILE A 51 -9.23 1.81 4.75
CA ILE A 51 -9.20 0.55 5.50
C ILE A 51 -8.89 -0.63 4.57
N LEU A 52 -9.46 -0.68 3.36
CA LEU A 52 -9.16 -1.75 2.41
C LEU A 52 -7.69 -1.77 1.97
N VAL A 53 -7.07 -0.61 1.76
CA VAL A 53 -5.63 -0.51 1.45
C VAL A 53 -4.78 -0.97 2.63
N VAL A 54 -5.14 -0.59 3.85
CA VAL A 54 -4.42 -1.00 5.07
C VAL A 54 -4.57 -2.51 5.30
N LEU A 55 -5.77 -3.07 5.18
CA LEU A 55 -6.04 -4.50 5.39
C LEU A 55 -5.33 -5.36 4.35
N SER A 56 -5.38 -4.97 3.07
CA SER A 56 -4.70 -5.73 2.00
C SER A 56 -3.18 -5.74 2.17
N SER A 57 -2.59 -4.58 2.47
CA SER A 57 -1.14 -4.46 2.73
C SER A 57 -0.72 -5.20 4.00
N GLY A 58 -1.54 -5.13 5.05
CA GLY A 58 -1.34 -5.85 6.30
C GLY A 58 -1.40 -7.37 6.10
N ALA A 59 -2.41 -7.87 5.39
CA ALA A 59 -2.55 -9.29 5.08
C ALA A 59 -1.34 -9.83 4.30
N ALA A 60 -0.87 -9.10 3.28
CA ALA A 60 0.34 -9.47 2.53
C ALA A 60 1.59 -9.50 3.42
N THR A 61 1.75 -8.50 4.30
CA THR A 61 2.86 -8.42 5.25
C THR A 61 2.85 -9.58 6.23
N ILE A 62 1.70 -9.88 6.84
CA ILE A 62 1.52 -11.01 7.76
C ILE A 62 1.85 -12.32 7.06
N TYR A 63 1.37 -12.50 5.82
CA TYR A 63 1.66 -13.70 5.04
C TYR A 63 3.16 -13.88 4.77
N GLN A 64 3.86 -12.80 4.42
CA GLN A 64 5.32 -12.83 4.21
C GLN A 64 6.09 -13.15 5.49
N ILE A 65 5.68 -12.57 6.63
CA ILE A 65 6.27 -12.84 7.94
C ILE A 65 6.09 -14.32 8.31
N ARG A 66 4.87 -14.86 8.15
CA ARG A 66 4.57 -16.26 8.48
C ARG A 66 5.39 -17.26 7.66
N ASN A 67 5.62 -16.94 6.40
CA ASN A 67 6.42 -17.78 5.51
C ASN A 67 7.93 -17.52 5.60
N LYS A 68 8.37 -16.59 6.47
CA LYS A 68 9.78 -16.19 6.64
C LYS A 68 10.46 -15.68 5.36
N ILE A 69 9.68 -15.20 4.39
CA ILE A 69 10.17 -14.65 3.11
C ILE A 69 10.32 -13.12 3.23
N GLN A 70 10.66 -12.62 4.41
CA GLN A 70 10.62 -11.19 4.69
C GLN A 70 11.82 -10.52 4.00
N PRO A 71 11.62 -9.67 2.97
CA PRO A 71 12.74 -9.07 2.25
C PRO A 71 13.42 -7.94 3.05
N TYR A 72 12.75 -7.44 4.09
CA TYR A 72 13.18 -6.33 4.92
C TYR A 72 13.17 -6.70 6.41
N SER A 73 14.04 -6.08 7.20
CA SER A 73 14.06 -6.25 8.65
C SER A 73 12.78 -5.67 9.28
N ILE A 74 12.31 -6.26 10.38
CA ILE A 74 11.22 -5.71 11.20
C ILE A 74 11.53 -4.26 11.60
N LYS A 75 12.82 -3.93 11.84
CA LYS A 75 13.26 -2.56 12.15
C LYS A 75 12.94 -1.57 11.03
N SER A 76 13.24 -1.92 9.77
CA SER A 76 12.92 -1.06 8.63
C SER A 76 11.42 -0.89 8.43
N LEU A 77 10.64 -1.94 8.70
CA LEU A 77 9.18 -1.85 8.64
C LEU A 77 8.65 -0.85 9.68
N LEU A 78 9.13 -0.94 10.93
CA LEU A 78 8.75 -0.01 12.00
C LEU A 78 9.17 1.44 11.68
N ILE A 79 10.35 1.64 11.10
CA ILE A 79 10.81 2.98 10.70
C ILE A 79 9.89 3.59 9.64
N VAL A 80 9.48 2.81 8.63
CA VAL A 80 8.55 3.27 7.60
C VAL A 80 7.17 3.59 8.19
N MET A 81 6.66 2.75 9.09
CA MET A 81 5.38 3.05 9.77
C MET A 81 5.46 4.33 10.60
N LEU A 82 6.57 4.53 11.33
CA LEU A 82 6.78 5.72 12.14
C LEU A 82 6.91 6.98 11.27
N SER A 83 7.62 6.90 10.14
CA SER A 83 7.78 8.05 9.25
C SER A 83 6.46 8.49 8.63
N VAL A 84 5.60 7.54 8.23
CA VAL A 84 4.24 7.85 7.74
C VAL A 84 3.42 8.53 8.82
N LEU A 85 3.46 8.01 10.05
CA LEU A 85 2.73 8.60 11.18
C LEU A 85 3.18 10.04 11.47
N VAL A 86 4.50 10.28 11.53
CA VAL A 86 5.07 11.62 11.73
C VAL A 86 4.66 12.55 10.59
N ALA A 87 4.73 12.11 9.34
CA ALA A 87 4.32 12.90 8.19
C ALA A 87 2.83 13.30 8.27
N SER A 88 1.95 12.36 8.64
CA SER A 88 0.51 12.64 8.81
C SER A 88 0.25 13.70 9.88
N VAL A 89 0.95 13.63 11.02
CA VAL A 89 0.82 14.64 12.10
C VAL A 89 1.29 16.01 11.62
N LEU A 90 2.44 16.08 10.95
CA LEU A 90 2.99 17.34 10.44
C LEU A 90 2.05 18.02 9.43
N ILE A 91 1.46 17.24 8.51
CA ILE A 91 0.48 17.75 7.56
C ILE A 91 -0.77 18.27 8.29
N GLY A 92 -1.27 17.52 9.27
CA GLY A 92 -2.41 17.96 10.09
C GLY A 92 -2.15 19.27 10.82
N LEU A 93 -0.97 19.42 11.45
CA LEU A 93 -0.56 20.66 12.12
C LEU A 93 -0.46 21.83 11.13
N LEU A 94 0.12 21.60 9.95
CA LEU A 94 0.24 22.61 8.90
C LEU A 94 -1.14 23.12 8.44
N ILE A 95 -2.11 22.23 8.24
CA ILE A 95 -3.49 22.61 7.89
C ILE A 95 -4.12 23.47 9.01
N VAL A 96 -3.93 23.10 10.27
CA VAL A 96 -4.45 23.86 11.42
C VAL A 96 -3.82 25.25 11.46
N LEU A 97 -2.50 25.36 11.33
CA LEU A 97 -1.78 26.64 11.33
C LEU A 97 -2.26 27.57 10.20
N ILE A 98 -2.40 27.05 8.99
CA ILE A 98 -2.93 27.80 7.84
C ILE A 98 -4.34 28.33 8.15
N LYS A 99 -5.20 27.49 8.72
CA LYS A 99 -6.57 27.86 9.07
C LYS A 99 -6.59 28.96 10.14
N THR A 100 -5.75 28.86 11.17
CA THR A 100 -5.66 29.87 12.23
C THR A 100 -5.16 31.21 11.69
N TRP A 101 -4.23 31.21 10.74
CA TRP A 101 -3.72 32.44 10.13
C TRP A 101 -4.74 33.13 9.19
N LEU A 102 -5.60 32.36 8.50
CA LEU A 102 -6.62 32.90 7.59
C LEU A 102 -7.86 33.48 8.30
N ILE A 103 -8.14 33.06 9.54
CA ILE A 103 -9.32 33.48 10.32
C ILE A 103 -8.96 34.57 11.35
N GLY A 104 -7.67 34.72 11.66
CA GLY A 104 -7.15 35.72 12.60
C GLY A 104 -6.87 37.09 11.99
#